data_AF-A0A5N0TNL8-F1
#
_entry.id   AF-A0A5N0TNL8-F1
#
_cell.length_a   1.000
_cell.length_b   1.000
_cell.length_c   1.000
_cell.angle_alpha   90.00
_cell.angle_beta   90.00
_cell.angle_gamma   90.00
#
_symmetry.space_group_name_H-M   'P 1'
#
loop_
_entity.id
_entity.type
_entity.pdbx_description
1 polymer ?
#
loop_
_entity_poly.entity_id
_entity_poly.type
_entity_poly.pdbx_seq_one_letter_code
_entity_poly.pdbx_strand_id
1 'polypeptide(L)'
;MSDEQPPSGPDRDPGARAPQPSGSRPPRLVQPSPGAPPVQIADGYDTPRYAPPPPPRGWGSPRQLPPGPGPAGSGPDPRPRALAITALVLAVVGVLVAFLPVLGFLTGLLLLAGLVCALITLVSPRQGGKGLGIAALVTSVLGGVVAVAVVLISVFFVGLGGLWGMGGESRPAESIPSPPAQDERVYGAAEAPLVLESAAAPLPNDDDVWWYTVIVDNPNADAVFEDALVDLELTNADGGVVAITSDYVSLYPGTSAISGYFLAVPSDAPGTDVTVGLPPAEDGRLLDAEELGALVVSDVQTTTDEIGTTVTGTATVTSAVAPAYPAVTVVARDATGTIIAAQWHPLEPGGDPSSPFEVVFYEPLPTDATVEVYPSL
;
A
#
# COMPACT_ATOMS: atom_id res chain seq x y z
N MET A 1 29.40 57.91 -23.16
CA MET A 1 30.36 56.89 -23.63
C MET A 1 31.58 56.96 -22.74
N SER A 2 31.48 56.30 -21.58
CA SER A 2 32.58 55.99 -20.68
C SER A 2 32.20 54.67 -20.04
N ASP A 3 32.78 53.58 -20.52
CA ASP A 3 32.56 52.23 -20.00
C ASP A 3 33.36 52.09 -18.70
N GLU A 4 32.65 51.94 -17.58
CA GLU A 4 33.23 51.58 -16.29
C GLU A 4 33.47 50.08 -16.26
N GLN A 5 34.74 49.70 -16.31
CA GLN A 5 35.22 48.33 -16.20
C GLN A 5 35.27 47.92 -14.72
N PRO A 6 34.57 46.86 -14.29
CA PRO A 6 34.60 46.43 -12.89
C PRO A 6 35.95 45.78 -12.52
N PRO A 7 36.37 45.88 -11.24
CA PRO A 7 37.68 45.43 -10.77
C PRO A 7 37.79 43.90 -10.75
N SER A 8 38.94 43.42 -11.21
CA SER A 8 39.38 42.03 -11.18
C SER A 8 39.42 41.49 -9.75
N GLY A 9 38.63 40.44 -9.48
CA GLY A 9 38.68 39.70 -8.22
C GLY A 9 39.99 38.91 -8.07
N PRO A 10 40.40 38.57 -6.83
CA PRO A 10 41.67 37.91 -6.55
C PRO A 10 41.71 36.46 -7.07
N ASP A 11 42.82 36.12 -7.72
CA ASP A 11 43.23 34.79 -8.15
C ASP A 11 43.06 33.76 -7.02
N ARG A 12 42.18 32.77 -7.24
CA ARG A 12 42.06 31.60 -6.38
C ARG A 12 43.09 30.55 -6.81
N ASP A 13 44.05 30.31 -5.93
CA ASP A 13 45.08 29.27 -5.99
C ASP A 13 44.45 27.86 -6.10
N PRO A 14 44.71 27.07 -7.16
CA PRO A 14 44.14 25.73 -7.34
C PRO A 14 44.85 24.61 -6.54
N GLY A 15 45.70 24.93 -5.56
CA GLY A 15 46.59 23.95 -4.93
C GLY A 15 46.12 23.20 -3.67
N ALA A 16 45.05 23.61 -3.00
CA ALA A 16 44.73 23.07 -1.67
C ALA A 16 43.83 21.81 -1.73
N ARG A 17 44.44 20.63 -1.80
CA ARG A 17 43.74 19.35 -1.53
C ARG A 17 43.23 19.35 -0.09
N ALA A 18 41.91 19.28 0.07
CA ALA A 18 41.27 19.04 1.35
C ALA A 18 41.74 17.70 1.96
N PRO A 19 41.96 17.62 3.29
CA PRO A 19 42.29 16.37 3.96
C PRO A 19 41.12 15.39 3.86
N GLN A 20 41.39 14.18 3.35
CA GLN A 20 40.40 13.11 3.28
C GLN A 20 39.93 12.73 4.70
N PRO A 21 38.60 12.67 4.94
CA PRO A 21 38.08 12.18 6.21
C PRO A 21 38.49 10.72 6.41
N SER A 22 39.04 10.44 7.58
CA SER A 22 39.47 9.11 7.99
C SER A 22 38.24 8.22 8.14
N GLY A 23 38.01 7.33 7.16
CA GLY A 23 36.88 6.42 7.13
C GLY A 23 36.79 5.58 8.40
N SER A 24 35.67 5.70 9.09
CA SER A 24 35.23 4.80 10.16
C SER A 24 35.05 3.40 9.56
N ARG A 25 35.93 2.51 9.98
CA ARG A 25 35.90 1.09 9.60
C ARG A 25 34.58 0.48 10.10
N PRO A 26 33.76 -0.15 9.25
CA PRO A 26 32.51 -0.76 9.70
C PRO A 26 32.80 -1.86 10.72
N PRO A 27 31.94 -2.01 11.75
CA PRO A 27 32.11 -3.04 12.76
C PRO A 27 32.12 -4.42 12.10
N ARG A 28 33.19 -5.16 12.38
CA ARG A 28 33.38 -6.52 11.90
C ARG A 28 32.29 -7.39 12.54
N LEU A 29 31.30 -7.80 11.75
CA LEU A 29 30.31 -8.79 12.18
C LEU A 29 31.06 -10.08 12.55
N VAL A 30 31.03 -10.40 13.84
CA VAL A 30 31.59 -11.64 14.38
C VAL A 30 30.69 -12.76 13.89
N GLN A 31 31.19 -13.50 12.89
CA GLN A 31 30.55 -14.71 12.39
C GLN A 31 30.51 -15.73 13.55
N PRO A 32 29.32 -16.25 13.93
CA PRO A 32 29.22 -17.22 15.01
C PRO A 32 29.99 -18.49 14.64
N SER A 33 30.90 -18.90 15.52
CA SER A 33 31.65 -20.15 15.38
C SER A 33 30.67 -21.33 15.48
N PRO A 34 30.59 -22.23 14.48
CA PRO A 34 29.74 -23.41 14.56
C PRO A 34 30.27 -24.35 15.65
N GLY A 35 29.50 -24.58 16.73
CA GLY A 35 29.81 -25.58 17.74
C GLY A 35 29.59 -25.23 19.22
N ALA A 36 28.98 -24.09 19.56
CA ALA A 36 28.67 -23.78 20.95
C ALA A 36 27.44 -24.61 21.43
N PRO A 37 27.52 -25.30 22.59
CA PRO A 37 26.38 -26.02 23.16
C PRO A 37 25.30 -25.03 23.64
N PRO A 38 24.01 -25.41 23.60
CA PRO A 38 22.91 -24.52 23.96
C PRO A 38 22.99 -24.09 25.42
N VAL A 39 22.97 -22.77 25.63
CA VAL A 39 22.80 -22.14 26.94
C VAL A 39 21.37 -22.40 27.39
N GLN A 40 21.21 -23.14 28.49
CA GLN A 40 19.92 -23.35 29.15
C GLN A 40 19.51 -22.06 29.85
N ILE A 41 18.46 -21.41 29.35
CA ILE A 41 17.79 -20.30 30.03
C ILE A 41 16.93 -20.91 31.14
N ALA A 42 17.22 -20.50 32.36
CA ALA A 42 16.51 -20.92 33.56
C ALA A 42 15.25 -20.07 33.75
N ASP A 43 14.12 -20.56 33.24
CA ASP A 43 12.80 -19.97 33.52
C ASP A 43 12.24 -20.54 34.82
N GLY A 44 12.21 -19.69 35.84
CA GLY A 44 11.50 -19.92 37.09
C GLY A 44 10.03 -19.53 36.92
N TYR A 45 9.16 -20.53 36.77
CA TYR A 45 7.73 -20.40 37.04
C TYR A 45 7.28 -21.47 38.04
N ASP A 46 6.73 -20.99 39.16
CA ASP A 46 6.18 -21.76 40.27
C ASP A 46 5.04 -22.69 39.80
N THR A 47 5.25 -23.99 39.91
CA THR A 47 4.21 -25.02 39.70
C THR A 47 3.44 -25.28 41.00
N PRO A 48 2.09 -25.35 40.98
CA PRO A 48 1.29 -25.66 42.16
C PRO A 48 1.47 -27.11 42.63
N ARG A 49 1.71 -27.26 43.94
CA ARG A 49 1.92 -28.51 44.67
C ARG A 49 0.71 -29.45 44.57
N TYR A 50 0.93 -30.62 43.99
CA TYR A 50 -0.03 -31.73 43.95
C TYR A 50 0.02 -32.53 45.26
N ALA A 51 -1.15 -32.82 45.85
CA ALA A 51 -1.29 -33.60 47.07
C ALA A 51 -1.08 -35.12 46.81
N PRO A 52 -0.55 -35.89 47.78
CA PRO A 52 -0.29 -37.31 47.60
C PRO A 52 -1.59 -38.14 47.58
N PRO A 53 -1.68 -39.17 46.70
CA PRO A 53 -2.86 -40.04 46.62
C PRO A 53 -2.93 -41.05 47.79
N PRO A 54 -4.15 -41.42 48.23
CA PRO A 54 -4.36 -42.38 49.33
C PRO A 54 -4.03 -43.85 48.96
N PRO A 55 -3.80 -44.71 49.97
CA PRO A 55 -3.20 -46.04 49.81
C PRO A 55 -4.10 -47.08 49.12
N PRO A 56 -3.50 -48.15 48.55
CA PRO A 56 -4.20 -49.11 47.71
C PRO A 56 -5.10 -50.04 48.54
N ARG A 57 -6.38 -50.10 48.19
CA ARG A 57 -7.32 -51.10 48.71
C ARG A 57 -7.07 -52.43 48.02
N GLY A 58 -6.88 -53.46 48.84
CA GLY A 58 -6.51 -54.82 48.45
C GLY A 58 -7.46 -55.47 47.46
N TRP A 59 -6.85 -56.16 46.50
CA TRP A 59 -7.51 -56.97 45.49
C TRP A 59 -8.05 -58.26 46.09
N GLY A 60 -9.37 -58.37 46.14
CA GLY A 60 -10.08 -59.64 46.35
C GLY A 60 -9.99 -60.51 45.09
N SER A 61 -9.82 -61.81 45.32
CA SER A 61 -9.77 -62.88 44.32
C SER A 61 -10.91 -62.82 43.29
N PRO A 62 -10.62 -62.88 41.97
CA PRO A 62 -11.66 -62.92 40.95
C PRO A 62 -12.37 -64.28 40.94
N ARG A 63 -13.67 -64.28 41.27
CA ARG A 63 -14.59 -65.36 40.92
C ARG A 63 -14.70 -65.42 39.39
N GLN A 64 -14.38 -66.57 38.81
CA GLN A 64 -14.65 -66.88 37.40
C GLN A 64 -16.17 -66.81 37.17
N LEU A 65 -16.62 -65.81 36.42
CA LEU A 65 -17.97 -65.77 35.85
C LEU A 65 -17.99 -66.56 34.53
N PRO A 66 -19.13 -67.18 34.17
CA PRO A 66 -19.28 -67.94 32.93
C PRO A 66 -19.13 -67.04 31.68
N PRO A 67 -18.72 -67.58 30.52
CA PRO A 67 -18.61 -66.81 29.28
C PRO A 67 -19.98 -66.28 28.87
N GLY A 68 -20.15 -64.95 28.96
CA GLY A 68 -21.32 -64.26 28.42
C GLY A 68 -21.27 -64.19 26.89
N PRO A 69 -22.42 -64.09 26.20
CA PRO A 69 -22.47 -63.94 24.74
C PRO A 69 -21.67 -62.70 24.34
N GLY A 70 -20.74 -62.86 23.39
CA GLY A 70 -19.96 -61.73 22.87
C GLY A 70 -20.88 -60.63 22.30
N PRO A 71 -20.46 -59.36 22.35
CA PRO A 71 -21.25 -58.26 21.81
C PRO A 71 -21.51 -58.50 20.33
N ALA A 72 -22.79 -58.60 19.98
CA ALA A 72 -23.24 -58.71 18.61
C ALA A 72 -22.69 -57.53 17.82
N GLY A 73 -21.93 -57.81 16.76
CA GLY A 73 -21.40 -56.79 15.86
C GLY A 73 -22.52 -55.87 15.40
N SER A 74 -22.34 -54.57 15.60
CA SER A 74 -23.25 -53.54 15.14
C SER A 74 -23.43 -53.68 13.62
N GLY A 75 -24.61 -54.12 13.20
CA GLY A 75 -24.95 -54.23 11.78
C GLY A 75 -24.87 -52.85 11.08
N PRO A 76 -24.80 -52.84 9.74
CA PRO A 76 -24.77 -51.61 8.96
C PRO A 76 -25.91 -50.65 9.34
N ASP A 77 -25.59 -49.40 9.72
CA ASP A 77 -26.58 -48.38 10.07
C ASP A 77 -27.50 -48.11 8.86
N PRO A 78 -28.82 -48.36 8.97
CA PRO A 78 -29.77 -48.25 7.86
C PRO A 78 -30.19 -46.81 7.53
N ARG A 79 -29.68 -45.82 8.26
CA ARG A 79 -30.04 -44.42 8.05
C ARG A 79 -29.47 -43.85 6.74
N PRO A 80 -30.21 -42.94 6.06
CA PRO A 80 -29.77 -42.37 4.78
C PRO A 80 -28.49 -41.53 4.94
N ARG A 81 -27.57 -41.65 3.96
CA ARG A 81 -26.25 -41.00 3.92
C ARG A 81 -26.11 -39.90 2.86
N ALA A 82 -27.17 -39.62 2.10
CA ALA A 82 -27.11 -38.73 0.94
C ALA A 82 -26.63 -37.32 1.29
N LEU A 83 -27.08 -36.76 2.43
CA LEU A 83 -26.72 -35.40 2.83
C LEU A 83 -25.24 -35.28 3.26
N ALA A 84 -24.70 -36.31 3.92
CA ALA A 84 -23.28 -36.34 4.29
C ALA A 84 -22.37 -36.41 3.05
N ILE A 85 -22.79 -37.15 2.02
CA ILE A 85 -22.04 -37.24 0.75
C ILE A 85 -22.11 -35.91 0.00
N THR A 86 -23.27 -35.27 -0.11
CA THR A 86 -23.39 -33.97 -0.80
C THR A 86 -22.60 -32.87 -0.08
N ALA A 87 -22.60 -32.85 1.26
CA ALA A 87 -21.79 -31.92 2.04
C ALA A 87 -20.29 -32.10 1.77
N LEU A 88 -19.81 -33.35 1.71
CA LEU A 88 -18.42 -33.66 1.41
C LEU A 88 -18.04 -33.23 -0.02
N VAL A 89 -18.89 -33.51 -1.00
CA VAL A 89 -18.64 -33.12 -2.40
C VAL A 89 -18.59 -31.60 -2.55
N LEU A 90 -19.50 -30.86 -1.92
CA LEU A 90 -19.50 -29.39 -1.92
C LEU A 90 -18.21 -28.83 -1.29
N ALA A 91 -17.77 -29.38 -0.16
CA ALA A 91 -16.53 -28.95 0.49
C ALA A 91 -15.30 -29.20 -0.40
N VAL A 92 -15.20 -30.37 -1.03
CA VAL A 92 -14.09 -30.71 -1.93
C VAL A 92 -14.09 -29.82 -3.17
N VAL A 93 -15.25 -29.59 -3.80
CA VAL A 93 -15.36 -28.69 -4.96
C VAL A 93 -15.00 -27.26 -4.57
N GLY A 94 -15.44 -26.78 -3.40
CA GLY A 94 -15.07 -25.46 -2.88
C GLY A 94 -13.56 -25.30 -2.71
N VAL A 95 -12.88 -26.31 -2.18
CA VAL A 95 -11.41 -26.32 -2.07
C VAL A 95 -10.73 -26.28 -3.43
N LEU A 96 -11.23 -27.03 -4.42
CA LEU A 96 -10.65 -27.04 -5.77
C LEU A 96 -10.84 -25.70 -6.48
N VAL A 97 -11.99 -25.06 -6.32
CA VAL A 97 -12.27 -23.72 -6.89
C VAL A 97 -11.41 -22.64 -6.22
N ALA A 98 -11.00 -22.82 -4.96
CA ALA A 98 -10.12 -21.88 -4.25
C ALA A 98 -8.75 -21.69 -4.91
N PHE A 99 -8.31 -22.63 -5.75
CA PHE A 99 -7.06 -22.51 -6.52
C PHE A 99 -7.22 -21.73 -7.84
N LEU A 100 -8.44 -21.29 -8.19
CA LEU A 100 -8.71 -20.49 -9.38
C LEU A 100 -8.88 -19.02 -8.97
N PRO A 101 -7.84 -18.16 -9.13
CA PRO A 101 -7.83 -16.80 -8.59
C PRO A 101 -8.97 -15.92 -9.11
N VAL A 102 -9.42 -16.14 -10.36
CA VAL A 102 -10.51 -15.37 -11.00
C VAL A 102 -11.88 -15.63 -10.35
N LEU A 103 -12.05 -16.73 -9.60
CA LEU A 103 -13.32 -17.14 -9.00
C LEU A 103 -13.35 -16.97 -7.47
N GLY A 104 -12.46 -16.14 -6.90
CA GLY A 104 -12.33 -15.96 -5.46
C GLY A 104 -13.66 -15.69 -4.73
N PHE A 105 -14.53 -14.85 -5.30
CA PHE A 105 -15.85 -14.54 -4.74
C PHE A 105 -16.79 -15.76 -4.67
N LEU A 106 -16.75 -16.66 -5.66
CA LEU A 106 -17.55 -17.89 -5.64
C LEU A 106 -17.07 -18.91 -4.62
N THR A 107 -15.76 -18.91 -4.33
CA THR A 107 -15.13 -19.82 -3.37
C THR A 107 -15.71 -19.65 -1.96
N GLY A 108 -15.89 -18.40 -1.51
CA GLY A 108 -16.47 -18.08 -0.21
C GLY A 108 -17.91 -18.61 -0.06
N LEU A 109 -18.73 -18.46 -1.11
CA LEU A 109 -20.11 -18.97 -1.15
C LEU A 109 -20.17 -20.51 -1.11
N LEU A 110 -19.30 -21.18 -1.87
CA LEU A 110 -19.22 -22.65 -1.92
C LEU A 110 -18.76 -23.26 -0.59
N LEU A 111 -17.73 -22.68 0.04
CA LEU A 111 -17.24 -23.12 1.35
C LEU A 111 -18.25 -22.86 2.47
N LEU A 112 -18.96 -21.72 2.43
CA LEU A 112 -20.03 -21.42 3.37
C LEU A 112 -21.20 -22.41 3.22
N ALA A 113 -21.62 -22.72 1.98
CA ALA A 113 -22.66 -23.71 1.73
C ALA A 113 -22.24 -25.12 2.21
N GLY A 114 -20.98 -25.51 2.00
CA GLY A 114 -20.41 -26.76 2.51
C GLY A 114 -20.41 -26.83 4.05
N LEU A 115 -20.03 -25.73 4.71
CA LEU A 115 -20.02 -25.61 6.17
C LEU A 115 -21.43 -25.76 6.76
N VAL A 116 -22.41 -25.05 6.21
CA VAL A 116 -23.81 -25.10 6.67
C VAL A 116 -24.39 -26.51 6.51
N CYS A 117 -24.17 -27.15 5.36
CA CYS A 117 -24.60 -28.53 5.13
C CYS A 117 -23.96 -29.51 6.12
N ALA A 118 -22.65 -29.37 6.39
CA ALA A 118 -21.96 -30.21 7.37
C ALA A 118 -22.53 -30.03 8.78
N LEU A 119 -22.82 -28.78 9.20
CA LEU A 119 -23.42 -28.49 10.49
C LEU A 119 -24.81 -29.15 10.65
N ILE A 120 -25.65 -29.07 9.60
CA ILE A 120 -26.98 -29.69 9.60
C ILE A 120 -26.90 -31.21 9.74
N THR A 121 -25.91 -31.87 9.11
CA THR A 121 -25.71 -33.32 9.29
C THR A 121 -25.33 -33.70 10.72
N LEU A 122 -24.58 -32.84 11.41
CA LEU A 122 -24.08 -33.10 12.75
C LEU A 122 -25.16 -32.94 13.82
N VAL A 123 -26.02 -31.93 13.65
CA VAL A 123 -27.12 -31.61 14.58
C VAL A 123 -28.34 -32.51 14.36
N SER A 124 -28.54 -33.04 13.15
CA SER A 124 -29.74 -33.83 12.85
C SER A 124 -29.67 -35.27 13.41
N PRO A 125 -30.56 -35.64 14.36
CA PRO A 125 -30.56 -36.99 14.94
C PRO A 125 -31.08 -38.06 13.96
N ARG A 126 -31.65 -37.65 12.82
CA ARG A 126 -32.28 -38.52 11.81
C ARG A 126 -31.30 -38.99 10.72
N GLN A 127 -30.12 -38.38 10.63
CA GLN A 127 -29.12 -38.67 9.61
C GLN A 127 -28.14 -39.75 10.12
N GLY A 128 -27.74 -40.67 9.25
CA GLY A 128 -26.68 -41.64 9.52
C GLY A 128 -25.30 -41.07 9.15
N GLY A 129 -24.23 -41.73 9.58
CA GLY A 129 -22.88 -41.40 9.08
C GLY A 129 -22.20 -40.19 9.74
N LYS A 130 -22.30 -40.06 11.06
CA LYS A 130 -21.63 -39.00 11.85
C LYS A 130 -20.15 -38.83 11.53
N GLY A 131 -19.44 -39.93 11.22
CA GLY A 131 -18.03 -39.88 10.81
C GLY A 131 -17.79 -39.11 9.50
N LEU A 132 -18.69 -39.25 8.51
CA LEU A 132 -18.62 -38.48 7.26
C LEU A 132 -18.97 -37.01 7.48
N GLY A 133 -19.92 -36.72 8.37
CA GLY A 133 -20.24 -35.33 8.76
C GLY A 133 -19.06 -34.62 9.43
N ILE A 134 -18.34 -35.32 10.32
CA ILE A 134 -17.11 -34.79 10.94
C ILE A 134 -16.02 -34.58 9.88
N ALA A 135 -15.82 -35.54 8.96
CA ALA A 135 -14.83 -35.40 7.89
C ALA A 135 -15.14 -34.21 6.97
N ALA A 136 -16.41 -34.00 6.60
CA ALA A 136 -16.83 -32.85 5.80
C ALA A 136 -16.62 -31.52 6.54
N LEU A 137 -16.90 -31.48 7.85
CA LEU A 137 -16.66 -30.30 8.69
C LEU A 137 -15.18 -29.95 8.78
N VAL A 138 -14.32 -30.93 9.07
CA VAL A 138 -12.86 -30.72 9.15
C VAL A 138 -12.30 -30.27 7.80
N THR A 139 -12.76 -30.89 6.70
CA THR A 139 -12.34 -30.51 5.34
C THR A 139 -12.78 -29.09 4.99
N SER A 140 -13.99 -28.69 5.38
CA SER A 140 -14.50 -27.34 5.15
C SER A 140 -13.74 -26.28 5.95
N VAL A 141 -13.40 -26.55 7.21
CA VAL A 141 -12.62 -25.62 8.06
C VAL A 141 -11.19 -25.46 7.53
N LEU A 142 -10.49 -26.57 7.26
CA LEU A 142 -9.13 -26.53 6.70
C LEU A 142 -9.12 -25.86 5.31
N GLY A 143 -10.09 -26.19 4.48
CA GLY A 143 -10.28 -25.56 3.17
C GLY A 143 -10.52 -24.05 3.27
N GLY A 144 -11.32 -23.60 4.25
CA GLY A 144 -11.54 -22.19 4.53
C GLY A 144 -10.27 -21.45 4.94
N VAL A 145 -9.47 -22.03 5.86
CA VAL A 145 -8.19 -21.43 6.28
C VAL A 145 -7.23 -21.30 5.10
N VAL A 146 -7.11 -22.34 4.27
CA VAL A 146 -6.27 -22.30 3.06
C VAL A 146 -6.78 -21.26 2.07
N ALA A 147 -8.10 -21.19 1.83
CA ALA A 147 -8.68 -20.21 0.92
C ALA A 147 -8.43 -18.76 1.40
N VAL A 148 -8.58 -18.48 2.70
CA VAL A 148 -8.24 -17.17 3.27
C VAL A 148 -6.76 -16.85 3.09
N ALA A 149 -5.86 -17.80 3.36
CA ALA A 149 -4.44 -17.60 3.15
C ALA A 149 -4.10 -17.32 1.68
N VAL A 150 -4.69 -18.07 0.73
CA VAL A 150 -4.51 -17.85 -0.71
C VAL A 150 -5.05 -16.48 -1.14
N VAL A 151 -6.19 -16.04 -0.62
CA VAL A 151 -6.73 -14.70 -0.90
C VAL A 151 -5.80 -13.62 -0.35
N LEU A 152 -5.32 -13.74 0.89
CA LEU A 152 -4.38 -12.78 1.47
C LEU A 152 -3.06 -12.72 0.70
N ILE A 153 -2.52 -13.87 0.30
CA ILE A 153 -1.34 -13.96 -0.56
C ILE A 153 -1.66 -13.34 -1.93
N SER A 154 -2.81 -13.60 -2.52
CA SER A 154 -3.18 -13.04 -3.83
C SER A 154 -3.35 -11.52 -3.77
N VAL A 155 -4.02 -10.99 -2.74
CA VAL A 155 -4.16 -9.55 -2.52
C VAL A 155 -2.80 -8.93 -2.24
N PHE A 156 -1.93 -9.60 -1.48
CA PHE A 156 -0.57 -9.14 -1.25
C PHE A 156 0.23 -9.10 -2.55
N PHE A 157 0.23 -10.15 -3.37
CA PHE A 157 0.99 -10.22 -4.62
C PHE A 157 0.36 -9.43 -5.78
N VAL A 158 -0.95 -9.24 -5.83
CA VAL A 158 -1.61 -8.36 -6.82
C VAL A 158 -1.50 -6.90 -6.39
N GLY A 159 -1.60 -6.62 -5.08
CA GLY A 159 -1.36 -5.29 -4.52
C GLY A 159 0.09 -4.84 -4.69
N LEU A 160 1.07 -5.68 -4.33
CA LEU A 160 2.48 -5.42 -4.64
C LEU A 160 2.76 -5.52 -6.14
N GLY A 161 2.20 -6.50 -6.84
CA GLY A 161 2.42 -6.70 -8.27
C GLY A 161 1.84 -5.59 -9.14
N GLY A 162 0.82 -4.87 -8.67
CA GLY A 162 0.40 -3.60 -9.27
C GLY A 162 1.41 -2.48 -9.08
N LEU A 163 2.13 -2.49 -7.95
CA LEU A 163 3.20 -1.53 -7.66
C LEU A 163 4.53 -1.86 -8.38
N TRP A 164 4.82 -3.15 -8.64
CA TRP A 164 6.06 -3.58 -9.31
C TRP A 164 5.87 -4.01 -10.79
N GLY A 165 4.63 -4.24 -11.23
CA GLY A 165 4.28 -4.79 -12.55
C GLY A 165 4.09 -3.76 -13.66
N MET A 166 4.32 -2.47 -13.39
CA MET A 166 4.58 -1.47 -14.44
C MET A 166 5.97 -1.61 -15.08
N GLY A 167 6.76 -2.63 -14.70
CA GLY A 167 7.91 -3.09 -15.48
C GLY A 167 7.43 -3.81 -16.75
N GLY A 168 7.11 -3.05 -17.78
CA GLY A 168 6.54 -3.51 -19.04
C GLY A 168 7.19 -4.78 -19.59
N GLU A 169 6.38 -5.84 -19.74
CA GLU A 169 6.67 -6.91 -20.69
C GLU A 169 6.82 -6.25 -22.06
N SER A 170 8.07 -6.10 -22.51
CA SER A 170 8.40 -5.58 -23.82
C SER A 170 7.83 -6.54 -24.86
N ARG A 171 6.58 -6.31 -25.29
CA ARG A 171 6.02 -7.01 -26.44
C ARG A 171 6.99 -6.79 -27.59
N PRO A 172 7.42 -7.84 -28.32
CA PRO A 172 8.27 -7.67 -29.47
C PRO A 172 7.57 -6.70 -30.41
N ALA A 173 8.22 -5.57 -30.67
CA ALA A 173 7.66 -4.45 -31.41
C ALA A 173 7.11 -4.97 -32.74
N GLU A 174 5.78 -5.00 -32.85
CA GLU A 174 5.12 -5.14 -34.13
C GLU A 174 5.56 -3.93 -34.93
N SER A 175 6.18 -4.16 -36.09
CA SER A 175 6.78 -3.11 -36.91
C SER A 175 5.68 -2.22 -37.47
N ILE A 176 5.26 -1.22 -36.68
CA ILE A 176 4.37 -0.17 -37.14
C ILE A 176 5.15 0.62 -38.20
N PRO A 177 4.60 0.81 -39.41
CA PRO A 177 5.25 1.60 -40.45
C PRO A 177 5.57 2.98 -39.87
N SER A 178 6.84 3.40 -40.01
CA SER A 178 7.31 4.69 -39.53
C SER A 178 6.34 5.78 -40.02
N PRO A 179 5.72 6.55 -39.11
CA PRO A 179 4.91 7.68 -39.53
C PRO A 179 5.76 8.61 -40.43
N PRO A 180 5.13 9.32 -41.38
CA PRO A 180 5.84 10.27 -42.23
C PRO A 180 6.70 11.17 -41.35
N ALA A 181 7.95 11.40 -41.76
CA ALA A 181 8.90 12.24 -41.05
C ALA A 181 8.20 13.54 -40.65
N GLN A 182 7.90 13.67 -39.36
CA GLN A 182 7.36 14.91 -38.82
C GLN A 182 8.44 15.96 -39.04
N ASP A 183 8.06 17.11 -39.60
CA ASP A 183 8.97 18.23 -39.76
C ASP A 183 9.72 18.44 -38.45
N GLU A 184 11.04 18.32 -38.50
CA GLU A 184 11.96 18.38 -37.37
C GLU A 184 11.91 19.79 -36.78
N ARG A 185 10.86 20.07 -35.99
CA ARG A 185 10.74 21.31 -35.24
C ARG A 185 11.82 21.28 -34.18
N VAL A 186 12.66 22.31 -34.19
CA VAL A 186 13.70 22.49 -33.19
C VAL A 186 13.03 23.02 -31.94
N TYR A 187 12.59 22.13 -31.07
CA TYR A 187 12.21 22.48 -29.72
C TYR A 187 13.47 22.78 -28.89
N GLY A 188 13.34 23.64 -27.87
CA GLY A 188 14.39 23.83 -26.88
C GLY A 188 14.61 22.54 -26.06
N ALA A 189 15.76 22.38 -25.43
CA ALA A 189 15.90 21.35 -24.42
C ALA A 189 14.99 21.71 -23.23
N ALA A 190 14.25 20.73 -22.69
CA ALA A 190 13.51 20.94 -21.46
C ALA A 190 14.47 21.26 -20.30
N GLU A 191 13.97 21.98 -19.31
CA GLU A 191 14.60 22.26 -18.02
C GLU A 191 14.03 21.30 -16.96
N ALA A 192 14.82 20.93 -15.95
CA ALA A 192 14.34 20.04 -14.89
C ALA A 192 13.27 20.74 -14.03
N PRO A 193 12.22 20.03 -13.57
CA PRO A 193 11.27 20.57 -12.61
C PRO A 193 11.96 20.97 -11.29
N LEU A 194 11.36 21.92 -10.58
CA LEU A 194 11.91 22.51 -9.37
C LEU A 194 10.99 22.26 -8.18
N VAL A 195 11.56 21.85 -7.04
CA VAL A 195 10.84 21.85 -5.77
C VAL A 195 10.73 23.28 -5.27
N LEU A 196 9.51 23.78 -5.13
CA LEU A 196 9.25 25.10 -4.55
C LEU A 196 9.17 25.03 -3.03
N GLU A 197 8.47 24.03 -2.53
CA GLU A 197 8.19 23.88 -1.10
C GLU A 197 7.82 22.42 -0.80
N SER A 198 8.12 21.96 0.41
CA SER A 198 7.70 20.65 0.90
C SER A 198 7.37 20.72 2.38
N ALA A 199 6.43 19.89 2.81
CA ALA A 199 6.10 19.72 4.22
C ALA A 199 5.73 18.27 4.51
N ALA A 200 6.00 17.82 5.72
CA ALA A 200 5.51 16.57 6.25
C ALA A 200 5.25 16.69 7.75
N ALA A 201 4.23 15.99 8.23
CA ALA A 201 3.91 15.93 9.64
C ALA A 201 3.19 14.62 9.98
N PRO A 202 3.27 14.15 11.24
CA PRO A 202 2.53 12.97 11.68
C PRO A 202 1.03 13.20 11.55
N LEU A 203 0.29 12.14 11.28
CA LEU A 203 -1.16 12.17 11.39
C LEU A 203 -1.54 12.35 12.88
N PRO A 204 -2.53 13.18 13.20
CA PRO A 204 -2.93 13.47 14.58
C PRO A 204 -3.33 12.24 15.42
N ASN A 205 -3.79 11.17 14.75
CA ASN A 205 -4.27 9.94 15.39
C ASN A 205 -3.37 8.72 15.13
N ASP A 206 -2.25 8.89 14.43
CA ASP A 206 -1.34 7.81 14.06
C ASP A 206 0.09 8.38 13.89
N ASP A 207 0.94 8.20 14.90
CA ASP A 207 2.30 8.73 14.94
C ASP A 207 3.27 7.97 14.02
N ASP A 208 2.89 6.77 13.58
CA ASP A 208 3.64 5.94 12.63
C ASP A 208 3.30 6.29 11.16
N VAL A 209 2.30 7.14 10.91
CA VAL A 209 1.91 7.59 9.56
C VAL A 209 2.06 9.09 9.43
N TRP A 210 2.85 9.53 8.46
CA TRP A 210 3.10 10.94 8.21
C TRP A 210 2.52 11.33 6.87
N TRP A 211 1.72 12.40 6.82
CA TRP A 211 1.36 12.98 5.53
C TRP A 211 2.54 13.78 5.00
N TYR A 212 2.63 13.91 3.69
CA TYR A 212 3.55 14.82 3.03
C TYR A 212 2.85 15.60 1.93
N THR A 213 3.41 16.75 1.58
CA THR A 213 3.10 17.47 0.36
C THR A 213 4.36 18.09 -0.23
N VAL A 214 4.44 18.12 -1.55
CA VAL A 214 5.53 18.75 -2.30
C VAL A 214 4.91 19.60 -3.39
N ILE A 215 5.24 20.89 -3.40
CA ILE A 215 4.86 21.82 -4.46
C ILE A 215 6.02 21.86 -5.46
N VAL A 216 5.73 21.48 -6.70
CA VAL A 216 6.68 21.38 -7.80
C VAL A 216 6.30 22.35 -8.89
N ASP A 217 7.29 23.05 -9.45
CA ASP A 217 7.14 23.90 -10.63
C ASP A 217 7.80 23.23 -11.83
N ASN A 218 7.05 23.05 -12.90
CA ASN A 218 7.59 22.74 -14.21
C ASN A 218 7.76 24.05 -14.99
N PRO A 219 8.98 24.58 -15.12
CA PRO A 219 9.21 25.88 -15.76
C PRO A 219 9.06 25.84 -17.29
N ASN A 220 8.92 24.64 -17.87
CA ASN A 220 8.79 24.47 -19.31
C ASN A 220 7.37 24.80 -19.75
N ALA A 221 7.21 25.77 -20.64
CA ALA A 221 5.89 26.11 -21.20
C ALA A 221 5.36 25.04 -22.16
N ASP A 222 6.24 24.20 -22.70
CA ASP A 222 5.97 23.26 -23.78
C ASP A 222 6.45 21.82 -23.50
N ALA A 223 6.91 21.50 -22.28
CA ALA A 223 7.33 20.16 -21.91
C ALA A 223 6.48 19.57 -20.77
N VAL A 224 6.14 18.29 -20.89
CA VAL A 224 5.48 17.49 -19.86
C VAL A 224 6.40 16.35 -19.46
N PHE A 225 6.47 16.07 -18.16
CA PHE A 225 7.14 14.87 -17.64
C PHE A 225 6.05 13.85 -17.33
N GLU A 226 5.74 12.98 -18.30
CA GLU A 226 4.68 11.97 -18.17
C GLU A 226 5.18 10.75 -17.38
N ASP A 227 4.34 10.23 -16.49
CA ASP A 227 4.65 9.06 -15.64
C ASP A 227 6.03 9.20 -14.95
N ALA A 228 6.36 10.42 -14.50
CA ALA A 228 7.63 10.72 -13.89
C ALA A 228 7.70 10.12 -12.48
N LEU A 229 8.76 9.37 -12.21
CA LEU A 229 9.05 8.87 -10.87
C LEU A 229 9.56 10.02 -10.00
N VAL A 230 8.85 10.30 -8.91
CA VAL A 230 9.27 11.22 -7.88
C VAL A 230 9.60 10.43 -6.63
N ASP A 231 10.87 10.44 -6.23
CA ASP A 231 11.35 9.77 -5.02
C ASP A 231 11.30 10.77 -3.86
N LEU A 232 10.74 10.36 -2.73
CA LEU A 232 10.70 11.17 -1.51
C LEU A 232 11.35 10.43 -0.36
N GLU A 233 12.29 11.10 0.30
CA GLU A 233 12.96 10.61 1.51
C GLU A 233 12.60 11.52 2.69
N LEU A 234 11.96 10.95 3.70
CA LEU A 234 11.78 11.62 4.99
C LEU A 234 13.08 11.44 5.76
N THR A 235 13.70 12.54 6.18
CA THR A 235 14.96 12.55 6.96
C THR A 235 14.74 13.11 8.35
N ASN A 236 15.49 12.61 9.33
CA ASN A 236 15.48 13.14 10.70
C ASN A 236 16.48 14.31 10.87
N ALA A 237 16.52 14.89 12.07
CA ALA A 237 17.38 16.04 12.37
C ALA A 237 18.89 15.78 12.18
N ASP A 238 19.32 14.51 12.22
CA ASP A 238 20.72 14.11 12.00
C ASP A 238 21.02 13.87 10.50
N GLY A 239 20.04 14.06 9.62
CA GLY A 239 20.12 13.79 8.18
C GLY A 239 20.00 12.31 7.81
N GLY A 240 19.60 11.46 8.75
CA GLY A 240 19.34 10.04 8.48
C GLY A 240 17.96 9.84 7.85
N VAL A 241 17.89 9.04 6.78
CA VAL A 241 16.63 8.65 6.14
C VAL A 241 15.84 7.74 7.09
N VAL A 242 14.59 8.11 7.39
CA VAL A 242 13.67 7.37 8.27
C VAL A 242 12.55 6.68 7.51
N ALA A 243 12.14 7.23 6.37
CA ALA A 243 11.15 6.63 5.48
C ALA A 243 11.42 7.03 4.03
N ILE A 244 11.03 6.17 3.10
CA ILE A 244 11.13 6.41 1.66
C ILE A 244 9.78 6.05 1.05
N THR A 245 9.32 6.86 0.11
CA THR A 245 8.20 6.53 -0.76
C THR A 245 8.50 7.07 -2.15
N SER A 246 7.81 6.54 -3.15
CA SER A 246 7.92 7.03 -4.53
C SER A 246 6.52 7.15 -5.11
N ASP A 247 6.33 8.13 -5.99
CA ASP A 247 5.08 8.34 -6.70
C ASP A 247 5.32 8.50 -8.20
N TYR A 248 4.32 8.14 -9.00
CA TYR A 248 4.34 8.35 -10.45
C TYR A 248 3.37 9.47 -10.76
N VAL A 249 3.90 10.60 -11.22
CA VAL A 249 3.12 11.80 -11.47
C VAL A 249 3.40 12.34 -12.86
N SER A 250 2.40 12.97 -13.46
CA SER A 250 2.61 13.74 -14.69
C SER A 250 2.75 15.22 -14.35
N LEU A 251 3.93 15.80 -14.64
CA LEU A 251 4.23 17.20 -14.35
C LEU A 251 4.01 18.04 -15.60
N TYR A 252 2.83 18.66 -15.68
CA TYR A 252 2.47 19.61 -16.73
C TYR A 252 3.08 20.99 -16.45
N PRO A 253 3.18 21.89 -17.46
CA PRO A 253 3.67 23.25 -17.27
C PRO A 253 3.00 24.00 -16.11
N GLY A 254 3.81 24.68 -15.31
CA GLY A 254 3.37 25.44 -14.15
C GLY A 254 3.49 24.65 -12.85
N THR A 255 2.70 25.08 -11.85
CA THR A 255 2.82 24.57 -10.48
C THR A 255 1.79 23.49 -10.18
N SER A 256 2.26 22.36 -9.66
CA SER A 256 1.44 21.24 -9.17
C SER A 256 1.84 20.88 -7.74
N ALA A 257 0.97 20.16 -7.03
CA ALA A 257 1.28 19.64 -5.71
C ALA A 257 1.06 18.12 -5.66
N ILE A 258 2.06 17.42 -5.14
CA ILE A 258 2.06 15.98 -4.91
C ILE A 258 1.82 15.77 -3.42
N SER A 259 0.84 14.96 -3.04
CA SER A 259 0.55 14.68 -1.63
C SER A 259 0.31 13.21 -1.40
N GLY A 260 0.74 12.72 -0.25
CA GLY A 260 0.63 11.30 0.09
C GLY A 260 1.02 11.02 1.54
N TYR A 261 1.43 9.78 1.80
CA TYR A 261 1.79 9.33 3.14
C TYR A 261 3.12 8.57 3.14
N PHE A 262 3.95 8.82 4.15
CA PHE A 262 4.96 7.88 4.62
C PHE A 262 4.32 6.93 5.63
N LEU A 263 4.55 5.63 5.45
CA LEU A 263 4.04 4.60 6.34
C LEU A 263 5.17 4.06 7.21
N ALA A 264 4.84 3.67 8.44
CA ALA A 264 5.76 3.07 9.42
C ALA A 264 6.98 3.95 9.74
N VAL A 265 6.75 5.25 9.93
CA VAL A 265 7.77 6.20 10.39
C VAL A 265 8.08 5.89 11.87
N PRO A 266 9.33 5.61 12.26
CA PRO A 266 9.65 5.28 13.64
C PRO A 266 9.36 6.44 14.60
N SER A 267 8.55 6.19 15.64
CA SER A 267 8.22 7.19 16.67
C SER A 267 9.43 7.69 17.48
N ASP A 268 10.53 6.94 17.52
CA ASP A 268 11.79 7.33 18.18
C ASP A 268 12.75 8.14 17.29
N ALA A 269 12.43 8.29 16.00
CA ALA A 269 13.20 9.06 15.03
C ALA A 269 12.25 9.88 14.12
N PRO A 270 11.62 10.94 14.65
CA PRO A 270 10.67 11.73 13.88
C PRO A 270 11.34 12.35 12.66
N GLY A 271 10.63 12.35 11.54
CA GLY A 271 11.02 13.10 10.36
C GLY A 271 11.06 14.60 10.64
N THR A 272 11.96 15.30 9.98
CA THR A 272 12.08 16.77 10.07
C THR A 272 12.09 17.44 8.72
N ASP A 273 12.54 16.73 7.68
CA ASP A 273 12.67 17.29 6.34
C ASP A 273 12.37 16.25 5.26
N VAL A 274 11.88 16.71 4.11
CA VAL A 274 11.55 15.86 2.95
C VAL A 274 12.53 16.19 1.82
N THR A 275 13.40 15.24 1.49
CA THR A 275 14.23 15.34 0.28
C THR A 275 13.46 14.76 -0.90
N VAL A 276 13.44 15.49 -2.02
CA VAL A 276 12.66 15.11 -3.20
C VAL A 276 13.60 14.93 -4.39
N GLY A 277 13.57 13.74 -5.00
CA GLY A 277 14.17 13.44 -6.30
C GLY A 277 13.15 13.65 -7.41
N LEU A 278 13.35 14.70 -8.22
CA LEU A 278 12.54 14.99 -9.40
C LEU A 278 13.18 14.39 -10.67
N PRO A 279 12.39 14.14 -11.75
CA PRO A 279 12.93 13.62 -13.00
C PRO A 279 13.98 14.58 -13.60
N PRO A 280 15.05 14.07 -14.23
CA PRO A 280 15.99 14.90 -14.96
C PRO A 280 15.34 15.55 -16.19
N ALA A 281 15.92 16.65 -16.65
CA ALA A 281 15.42 17.43 -17.77
C ALA A 281 15.26 16.63 -19.08
N GLU A 282 16.07 15.59 -19.28
CA GLU A 282 16.05 14.74 -20.47
C GLU A 282 14.81 13.83 -20.56
N ASP A 283 14.07 13.66 -19.47
CA ASP A 283 12.81 12.91 -19.44
C ASP A 283 11.60 13.75 -19.90
N GLY A 284 11.78 15.06 -20.07
CA GLY A 284 10.72 15.97 -20.50
C GLY A 284 10.34 15.74 -21.97
N ARG A 285 9.06 15.41 -22.23
CA ARG A 285 8.49 15.27 -23.57
C ARG A 285 7.93 16.61 -24.02
N LEU A 286 8.45 17.13 -25.13
CA LEU A 286 7.95 18.34 -25.75
C LEU A 286 6.62 18.06 -26.46
N LEU A 287 5.63 18.89 -26.17
CA LEU A 287 4.27 18.79 -26.69
C LEU A 287 3.88 20.06 -27.42
N ASP A 288 3.00 19.91 -28.40
CA ASP A 288 2.38 21.07 -29.02
C ASP A 288 1.43 21.76 -28.03
N ALA A 289 1.33 23.09 -28.09
CA ALA A 289 0.44 23.86 -27.22
C ALA A 289 -1.04 23.43 -27.32
N GLU A 290 -1.43 22.79 -28.42
CA GLU A 290 -2.78 22.22 -28.61
C GLU A 290 -2.97 20.86 -27.90
N GLU A 291 -1.89 20.13 -27.64
CA GLU A 291 -1.86 18.88 -26.89
C GLU A 291 -1.73 19.13 -25.38
N LEU A 292 -1.04 20.23 -25.02
CA LEU A 292 -0.94 20.78 -23.67
C LEU A 292 -2.28 21.39 -23.25
N GLY A 293 -3.21 20.53 -22.85
CA GLY A 293 -4.35 20.99 -22.08
C GLY A 293 -3.96 21.64 -20.76
N ALA A 294 -4.94 22.29 -20.14
CA ALA A 294 -4.84 22.75 -18.76
C ALA A 294 -5.96 22.15 -17.93
N LEU A 295 -5.74 22.06 -16.63
CA LEU A 295 -6.79 21.82 -15.65
C LEU A 295 -7.02 23.12 -14.89
N VAL A 296 -8.18 23.74 -15.11
CA VAL A 296 -8.53 25.03 -14.52
C VAL A 296 -9.47 24.81 -13.36
N VAL A 297 -9.12 25.31 -12.19
CA VAL A 297 -9.95 25.24 -10.99
C VAL A 297 -10.73 26.54 -10.81
N SER A 298 -12.03 26.44 -10.54
CA SER A 298 -12.93 27.57 -10.26
C SER A 298 -13.85 27.30 -9.07
N ASP A 299 -14.51 28.36 -8.60
CA ASP A 299 -15.58 28.30 -7.60
C ASP A 299 -15.19 27.60 -6.29
N VAL A 300 -13.93 27.75 -5.86
CA VAL A 300 -13.42 27.14 -4.63
C VAL A 300 -14.12 27.74 -3.42
N GLN A 301 -14.70 26.86 -2.59
CA GLN A 301 -15.35 27.22 -1.34
C GLN A 301 -14.84 26.34 -0.21
N THR A 302 -14.82 26.91 0.99
CA THR A 302 -14.39 26.21 2.21
C THR A 302 -15.49 26.31 3.25
N THR A 303 -15.90 25.17 3.79
CA THR A 303 -16.85 25.09 4.90
C THR A 303 -16.20 24.33 6.05
N THR A 304 -16.16 24.93 7.24
CA THR A 304 -15.60 24.31 8.44
C THR A 304 -16.70 24.13 9.47
N ASP A 305 -16.75 22.94 10.07
CA ASP A 305 -17.64 22.60 11.18
C ASP A 305 -16.86 21.96 12.34
N GLU A 306 -17.55 21.26 13.25
CA GLU A 306 -16.92 20.62 14.41
C GLU A 306 -16.18 19.32 14.08
N ILE A 307 -16.41 18.72 12.91
CA ILE A 307 -15.83 17.43 12.49
C ILE A 307 -14.77 17.58 11.41
N GLY A 308 -14.64 18.73 10.77
CA GLY A 308 -13.63 18.93 9.75
C GLY A 308 -13.77 20.22 8.94
N THR A 309 -12.97 20.30 7.89
CA THR A 309 -13.08 21.33 6.85
C THR A 309 -13.26 20.67 5.50
N THR A 310 -14.36 21.00 4.81
CA THR A 310 -14.63 20.57 3.44
C THR A 310 -14.28 21.70 2.48
N VAL A 311 -13.47 21.38 1.47
CA VAL A 311 -13.15 22.26 0.34
C VAL A 311 -13.81 21.71 -0.91
N THR A 312 -14.67 22.50 -1.54
CA THR A 312 -15.34 22.16 -2.80
C THR A 312 -14.93 23.11 -3.89
N GLY A 313 -15.08 22.68 -5.14
CA GLY A 313 -14.88 23.53 -6.31
C GLY A 313 -15.22 22.80 -7.60
N THR A 314 -14.87 23.41 -8.71
CA THR A 314 -15.03 22.81 -10.05
C THR A 314 -13.68 22.76 -10.74
N ALA A 315 -13.33 21.62 -11.32
CA ALA A 315 -12.12 21.44 -12.10
C ALA A 315 -12.49 21.21 -13.57
N THR A 316 -11.96 22.02 -14.47
CA THR A 316 -12.24 21.96 -15.92
C THR A 316 -10.99 21.58 -16.69
N VAL A 317 -11.02 20.42 -17.35
CA VAL A 317 -9.98 19.97 -18.30
C VAL A 317 -10.21 20.65 -19.65
N THR A 318 -9.23 21.40 -20.13
CA THR A 318 -9.25 22.07 -21.45
C THR A 318 -8.45 21.33 -22.52
N SER A 319 -7.86 20.17 -22.18
CA SER A 319 -7.06 19.35 -23.09
C SER A 319 -7.88 18.76 -24.24
N ALA A 320 -7.29 18.73 -25.43
CA ALA A 320 -7.81 17.92 -26.54
C ALA A 320 -7.69 16.41 -26.28
N VAL A 321 -6.71 16.01 -25.47
CA VAL A 321 -6.47 14.62 -25.05
C VAL A 321 -6.81 14.48 -23.58
N ALA A 322 -7.77 13.62 -23.26
CA ALA A 322 -8.15 13.39 -21.88
C ALA A 322 -6.94 12.88 -21.07
N PRO A 323 -6.57 13.56 -19.97
CA PRO A 323 -5.56 13.05 -19.04
C PRO A 323 -5.95 11.67 -18.51
N ALA A 324 -4.96 10.83 -18.22
CA ALA A 324 -5.20 9.49 -17.71
C ALA A 324 -5.73 9.51 -16.27
N TYR A 325 -5.19 10.41 -15.43
CA TYR A 325 -5.49 10.48 -14.00
C TYR A 325 -5.55 11.94 -13.50
N PRO A 326 -6.48 12.75 -14.02
CA PRO A 326 -6.63 14.11 -13.54
C PRO A 326 -6.98 14.11 -12.06
N ALA A 327 -6.36 14.99 -11.29
CA ALA A 327 -6.61 15.15 -9.86
C ALA A 327 -6.39 16.59 -9.42
N VAL A 328 -6.93 16.94 -8.26
CA VAL A 328 -6.61 18.22 -7.59
C VAL A 328 -6.03 17.93 -6.22
N THR A 329 -4.99 18.66 -5.84
CA THR A 329 -4.42 18.65 -4.50
C THR A 329 -4.78 19.96 -3.80
N VAL A 330 -5.48 19.88 -2.68
CA VAL A 330 -5.80 21.04 -1.85
C VAL A 330 -4.78 21.13 -0.73
N VAL A 331 -4.09 22.26 -0.66
CA VAL A 331 -3.08 22.56 0.35
C VAL A 331 -3.63 23.63 1.29
N ALA A 332 -3.65 23.32 2.59
CA ALA A 332 -4.01 24.27 3.64
C ALA A 332 -2.76 24.89 4.24
N ARG A 333 -2.78 26.22 4.40
CA ARG A 333 -1.72 27.01 5.04
C ARG A 333 -2.25 27.73 6.26
N ASP A 334 -1.42 27.90 7.27
CA ASP A 334 -1.73 28.77 8.42
C ASP A 334 -1.57 30.27 8.06
N ALA A 335 -1.83 31.16 9.02
CA ALA A 335 -1.68 32.60 8.82
C ALA A 335 -0.24 33.08 8.55
N THR A 336 0.77 32.23 8.77
CA THR A 336 2.16 32.52 8.43
C THR A 336 2.51 32.09 7.00
N GLY A 337 1.60 31.39 6.32
CA GLY A 337 1.82 30.77 5.02
C GLY A 337 2.44 29.38 5.10
N THR A 338 2.64 28.82 6.30
CA THR A 338 3.21 27.47 6.46
C THR A 338 2.19 26.41 6.10
N ILE A 339 2.58 25.40 5.32
CA ILE A 339 1.71 24.27 5.00
C ILE A 339 1.41 23.46 6.27
N ILE A 340 0.13 23.30 6.58
CA ILE A 340 -0.36 22.57 7.77
C ILE A 340 -1.13 21.30 7.43
N ALA A 341 -1.65 21.16 6.20
CA ALA A 341 -2.28 19.94 5.72
C ALA A 341 -2.33 19.93 4.18
N ALA A 342 -2.40 18.73 3.60
CA ALA A 342 -2.72 18.56 2.19
C ALA A 342 -3.57 17.30 1.99
N GLN A 343 -4.47 17.33 1.03
CA GLN A 343 -5.29 16.20 0.60
C GLN A 343 -5.52 16.28 -0.90
N TRP A 344 -5.63 15.13 -1.56
CA TRP A 344 -5.87 15.05 -3.00
C TRP A 344 -7.23 14.42 -3.30
N HIS A 345 -7.78 14.76 -4.46
CA HIS A 345 -9.03 14.21 -4.97
C HIS A 345 -8.87 13.82 -6.43
N PRO A 346 -9.03 12.52 -6.79
CA PRO A 346 -9.07 12.11 -8.18
C PRO A 346 -10.32 12.65 -8.87
N LEU A 347 -10.17 13.15 -10.09
CA LEU A 347 -11.28 13.52 -10.96
C LEU A 347 -11.65 12.34 -11.86
N GLU A 348 -12.91 12.25 -12.30
CA GLU A 348 -13.35 11.16 -13.17
C GLU A 348 -12.71 11.29 -14.57
N PRO A 349 -11.93 10.30 -15.04
CA PRO A 349 -11.36 10.34 -16.37
C PRO A 349 -12.43 10.15 -17.45
N GLY A 350 -12.36 10.94 -18.52
CA GLY A 350 -13.26 10.83 -19.68
C GLY A 350 -14.70 11.29 -19.45
N GLY A 351 -14.98 12.00 -18.35
CA GLY A 351 -16.27 12.59 -18.02
C GLY A 351 -16.56 13.92 -18.74
N ASP A 352 -17.51 14.68 -18.21
CA ASP A 352 -17.72 16.09 -18.57
C ASP A 352 -16.38 16.83 -18.39
N PRO A 353 -15.93 17.68 -19.33
CA PRO A 353 -14.72 18.47 -19.16
C PRO A 353 -14.73 19.24 -17.84
N SER A 354 -15.90 19.57 -17.29
CA SER A 354 -16.07 20.19 -15.99
C SER A 354 -16.60 19.20 -14.96
N SER A 355 -15.82 18.93 -13.92
CA SER A 355 -16.19 18.02 -12.83
C SER A 355 -16.10 18.72 -11.47
N PRO A 356 -17.13 18.60 -10.60
CA PRO A 356 -17.00 19.08 -9.23
C PRO A 356 -15.99 18.22 -8.47
N PHE A 357 -15.30 18.81 -7.51
CA PHE A 357 -14.46 18.07 -6.56
C PHE A 357 -14.83 18.42 -5.11
N GLU A 358 -14.55 17.48 -4.22
CA GLU A 358 -14.73 17.64 -2.77
C GLU A 358 -13.55 17.00 -2.03
N VAL A 359 -12.84 17.82 -1.27
CA VAL A 359 -11.75 17.41 -0.39
C VAL A 359 -12.15 17.66 1.06
N VAL A 360 -11.96 16.67 1.93
CA VAL A 360 -12.29 16.76 3.35
C VAL A 360 -11.02 16.62 4.18
N PHE A 361 -10.74 17.64 4.99
CA PHE A 361 -9.82 17.56 6.11
C PHE A 361 -10.61 17.11 7.33
N TYR A 362 -10.30 15.94 7.89
CA TYR A 362 -11.01 15.37 9.05
C TYR A 362 -10.72 16.07 10.37
N GLU A 363 -9.92 17.13 10.34
CA GLU A 363 -9.74 18.05 11.45
C GLU A 363 -10.14 19.45 11.00
N PRO A 364 -10.88 20.20 11.84
CA PRO A 364 -11.19 21.60 11.54
C PRO A 364 -9.89 22.38 11.35
N LEU A 365 -9.70 22.96 10.15
CA LEU A 365 -8.57 23.84 9.90
C LEU A 365 -8.67 25.09 10.80
N PRO A 366 -7.53 25.70 11.19
CA PRO A 366 -7.52 26.98 11.89
C PRO A 366 -8.40 28.02 11.19
N THR A 367 -9.07 28.89 11.96
CA THR A 367 -10.02 29.88 11.40
C THR A 367 -9.39 30.90 10.47
N ASP A 368 -8.08 31.07 10.57
CA ASP A 368 -7.24 31.95 9.77
C ASP A 368 -6.45 31.19 8.69
N ALA A 369 -6.71 29.88 8.53
CA ALA A 369 -6.09 29.10 7.48
C ALA A 369 -6.59 29.51 6.09
N THR A 370 -5.71 29.46 5.10
CA THR A 370 -6.03 29.65 3.68
C THR A 370 -5.88 28.34 2.93
N VAL A 371 -6.67 28.14 1.87
CA VAL A 371 -6.56 26.96 1.00
C VAL A 371 -6.12 27.36 -0.39
N GLU A 372 -5.22 26.57 -0.96
CA GLU A 372 -4.74 26.65 -2.33
C GLU A 372 -5.07 25.33 -3.03
N VAL A 373 -5.46 25.39 -4.31
CA VAL A 373 -5.81 24.19 -5.08
C VAL A 373 -4.86 24.09 -6.25
N TYR A 374 -4.11 22.99 -6.28
CA TYR A 374 -3.12 22.69 -7.30
C TYR A 374 -3.66 21.60 -8.23
N PRO A 375 -3.86 21.91 -9.50
CA PRO A 375 -4.23 20.90 -10.48
C PRO A 375 -3.05 19.96 -10.79
N SER A 376 -3.37 18.69 -11.03
CA SER A 376 -2.49 17.67 -11.60
C SER A 376 -3.26 16.93 -12.70
N LEU A 377 -2.61 16.62 -13.80
CA LEU A 377 -3.21 16.03 -14.99
C LEU A 377 -2.68 14.61 -15.19
#